data_AF-A0A962NWC8-F1
#
_entry.id   AF-A0A962NWC8-F1
#
_cell.length_a   1.000
_cell.length_b   1.000
_cell.length_c   1.000
_cell.angle_alpha   90.00
_cell.angle_beta   90.00
_cell.angle_gamma   90.00
#
_symmetry.space_group_name_H-M   'P 1'
#
loop_
_entity.id
_entity.type
_entity.pdbx_description
1 polymer ?
#
loop_
_entity_poly.entity_id
_entity_poly.type
_entity_poly.pdbx_seq_one_letter_code
_entity_poly.pdbx_strand_id
1 'polypeptide(L)' 'YLLGDAKGFQPLKFIVDGVEKIKIPYGEIEALKVTRIHHSADRQTQFWLAKSLDYLPVKVVQMDDGAIYTIELQGLQK' A
#
# COMPACT_ATOMS: atom_id res chain seq x y z
N TYR A 1 1.39 -14.83 14.82
CA TYR A 1 0.37 -15.73 14.26
C TYR A 1 0.80 -16.13 12.86
N LEU A 2 0.89 -17.44 12.59
CA LEU A 2 1.33 -18.02 11.33
C LEU A 2 0.10 -18.58 10.60
N LEU A 3 -0.34 -17.92 9.53
CA LEU A 3 -1.29 -18.48 8.57
C LEU A 3 -0.44 -19.16 7.49
N GLY A 4 -0.35 -20.49 7.55
CA GLY A 4 0.42 -21.30 6.60
C GLY A 4 -0.48 -21.79 5.46
N ASP A 5 -0.10 -21.46 4.23
CA ASP A 5 -0.68 -22.04 3.01
C ASP A 5 0.39 -22.82 2.23
N ALA A 6 0.01 -23.92 1.60
CA ALA A 6 0.88 -25.02 1.16
C ALA A 6 1.72 -24.75 -0.11
N LYS A 7 2.06 -23.49 -0.42
CA LYS A 7 2.80 -23.10 -1.64
C LYS A 7 4.15 -22.41 -1.42
N GLY A 8 4.67 -22.46 -0.20
CA GLY A 8 5.98 -21.93 0.13
C GLY A 8 5.90 -20.52 0.69
N PHE A 9 6.59 -20.33 1.81
CA PHE A 9 6.75 -19.03 2.46
C PHE A 9 7.48 -18.08 1.53
N GLN A 10 6.73 -17.26 0.80
CA GLN A 10 7.29 -16.09 0.14
C GLN A 10 7.56 -15.05 1.23
N PRO A 11 8.82 -14.69 1.55
CA PRO A 11 9.08 -13.66 2.53
C PRO A 11 8.46 -12.35 2.04
N LEU A 12 7.43 -11.91 2.74
CA LEU A 12 6.74 -10.65 2.47
C LEU A 12 7.68 -9.52 2.87
N LYS A 13 8.47 -9.02 1.93
CA LYS A 13 9.38 -7.91 2.16
C LYS A 13 8.67 -6.60 1.86
N PHE A 14 8.68 -5.71 2.85
CA PHE A 14 8.20 -4.35 2.70
C PHE A 14 9.36 -3.41 2.93
N ILE A 15 9.48 -2.41 2.07
CA ILE A 15 10.39 -1.29 2.23
C ILE A 15 9.53 -0.07 2.53
N VAL A 16 9.85 0.61 3.62
CA VAL A 16 9.23 1.89 3.94
C VAL A 16 10.00 2.94 3.14
N ASP A 17 9.35 3.49 2.11
CA ASP A 17 9.92 4.55 1.25
C ASP A 17 9.99 5.89 2.01
N GLY A 18 9.11 6.10 3.00
CA GLY A 18 9.07 7.32 3.80
C GLY A 18 7.65 7.84 4.00
N VAL A 19 7.52 9.06 4.50
CA VAL A 19 6.23 9.73 4.66
C VAL A 19 6.07 10.74 3.53
N GLU A 20 4.94 10.67 2.84
CA GLU A 20 4.56 11.52 1.71
C GLU A 20 3.26 12.24 2.05
N LYS A 21 3.17 13.54 1.75
CA LYS A 21 1.95 14.32 1.98
C LYS A 21 1.00 14.11 0.80
N ILE A 22 -0.16 13.51 1.07
CA ILE A 22 -1.21 13.33 0.07
C ILE A 22 -2.33 14.33 0.34
N LYS A 23 -2.73 15.04 -0.72
CA LYS A 23 -3.89 15.91 -0.70
C LYS A 23 -5.14 15.08 -0.97
N ILE A 24 -5.93 14.86 0.06
CA ILE A 24 -7.26 14.24 -0.04
C ILE A 24 -8.34 15.34 -0.07
N PRO A 25 -9.55 15.05 -0.55
CA PRO A 25 -10.66 16.02 -0.55
C PRO A 25 -11.00 16.56 0.85
N TYR A 26 -10.61 15.83 1.91
CA TYR A 26 -10.81 16.19 3.30
C TYR A 26 -9.68 17.04 3.91
N GLY A 27 -8.58 17.29 3.18
CA GLY A 27 -7.40 18.04 3.65
C GLY A 27 -6.08 17.45 3.18
N GLU A 28 -4.96 18.00 3.67
CA GLU A 28 -3.64 17.41 3.46
C GLU A 28 -3.32 16.46 4.61
N ILE A 29 -2.98 15.21 4.28
CA ILE A 29 -2.63 14.21 5.29
C ILE A 29 -1.28 13.57 4.98
N GLU A 30 -0.53 13.29 6.04
CA GLU A 30 0.75 12.58 5.95
C GLU A 30 0.50 11.07 5.84
N ALA A 31 0.91 10.50 4.70
CA ALA A 31 0.78 9.09 4.40
C ALA A 31 2.15 8.41 4.30
N LEU A 32 2.34 7.33 5.04
CA LEU A 32 3.52 6.48 4.99
C LEU A 32 3.49 5.65 3.70
N LYS A 33 4.42 5.91 2.78
CA LYS A 33 4.65 5.13 1.58
C LYS A 33 5.41 3.85 1.93
N VAL A 34 4.82 2.71 1.58
CA VAL A 34 5.35 1.38 1.82
C VAL A 34 5.30 0.59 0.51
N THR A 35 6.45 0.18 0.01
CA THR A 35 6.58 -0.62 -1.20
C THR A 35 6.79 -2.08 -0.82
N ARG A 36 5.91 -2.95 -1.29
CA ARG A 36 6.04 -4.41 -1.20
C ARG A 36 6.94 -4.90 -2.32
N ILE A 37 8.03 -5.56 -1.93
CA ILE A 37 8.97 -6.19 -2.86
C ILE A 37 8.51 -7.62 -3.10
N HIS A 38 8.11 -7.93 -4.32
CA HIS A 38 7.90 -9.30 -4.77
C HIS A 38 9.18 -9.87 -5.34
N HIS A 39 9.29 -11.21 -5.36
CA HIS A 39 10.38 -11.90 -6.02
C HIS A 39 10.27 -11.81 -7.56
N SER A 40 9.04 -11.71 -8.07
CA SER A 40 8.74 -11.47 -9.48
C SER A 40 8.84 -9.98 -9.77
N ALA A 41 9.65 -9.59 -10.76
CA ALA A 41 9.84 -8.20 -11.17
C ALA A 41 8.53 -7.56 -11.69
N ASP A 42 7.59 -8.39 -12.15
CA ASP A 42 6.33 -7.97 -12.78
C ASP A 42 5.27 -7.52 -11.77
N ARG A 43 5.50 -7.73 -10.47
CA ARG A 43 4.54 -7.42 -9.40
C ARG A 43 5.12 -6.44 -8.41
N GLN A 44 4.57 -5.24 -8.33
CA GLN A 44 4.91 -4.26 -7.31
C GLN A 44 3.64 -3.74 -6.66
N THR A 45 3.65 -3.56 -5.34
CA THR A 45 2.51 -2.94 -4.65
C THR A 45 3.02 -1.84 -3.74
N GLN A 46 2.50 -0.64 -3.92
CA GLN A 46 2.81 0.53 -3.11
C GLN A 46 1.57 0.92 -2.32
N PHE A 47 1.75 1.14 -1.03
CA PHE A 47 0.69 1.55 -0.10
C PHE A 47 1.05 2.89 0.48
N TRP A 48 0.09 3.80 0.54
CA TRP A 48 0.18 5.07 1.25
C TRP A 48 -0.78 5.03 2.43
N LEU A 49 -0.22 4.94 3.63
CA LEU A 49 -0.95 4.72 4.87
C LEU A 49 -0.98 6.00 5.71
N ALA A 50 -2.14 6.63 5.85
CA ALA A 50 -2.27 7.88 6.61
C ALA A 50 -2.16 7.64 8.11
N LYS A 51 -1.09 8.14 8.74
CA LYS A 51 -0.89 7.99 10.20
C LYS A 51 -2.00 8.65 11.00
N SER A 52 -2.51 9.80 10.56
CA SER A 52 -3.57 10.54 11.27
C SER A 52 -4.95 9.90 11.16
N LEU A 53 -5.13 8.87 10.32
CA LEU A 53 -6.37 8.09 10.17
C LEU A 53 -6.18 6.65 10.68
N ASP A 54 -5.33 6.42 11.68
CA ASP A 54 -5.04 5.06 12.19
C ASP A 54 -4.39 4.15 11.14
N TYR A 55 -3.47 4.69 10.34
CA TYR A 55 -2.80 3.98 9.24
C TYR A 55 -3.74 3.55 8.11
N LEU A 56 -4.83 4.28 7.89
CA LEU A 56 -5.77 3.98 6.81
C LEU A 56 -5.07 4.12 5.45
N PRO A 57 -5.19 3.12 4.55
CA PRO A 57 -4.66 3.24 3.21
C PRO A 57 -5.43 4.31 2.43
N VAL A 58 -4.81 5.48 2.25
CA VAL A 58 -5.39 6.58 1.45
C VAL A 58 -5.20 6.34 -0.05
N LYS A 59 -4.15 5.61 -0.40
CA LYS A 59 -3.83 5.22 -1.77
C LYS A 59 -3.13 3.87 -1.77
N VAL A 60 -3.48 3.02 -2.73
CA VAL A 60 -2.78 1.76 -3.00
C VAL A 60 -2.59 1.68 -4.50
N VAL A 61 -1.36 1.46 -4.93
CA VAL A 61 -1.02 1.25 -6.33
C VAL A 61 -0.44 -0.14 -6.45
N GLN A 62 -1.11 -1.00 -7.20
CA GLN A 62 -0.62 -2.33 -7.54
C GLN A 62 -0.30 -2.38 -9.02
N MET A 63 0.91 -2.81 -9.35
CA MET A 63 1.39 -3.03 -10.71
C MET A 63 1.56 -4.54 -10.89
N ASP A 64 0.89 -5.12 -11.86
CA ASP A 64 0.85 -6.56 -12.13
C ASP A 64 0.94 -6.79 -13.65
N ASP A 65 2.07 -7.27 -14.16
CA ASP A 65 2.23 -7.69 -15.57
C ASP A 65 1.71 -6.66 -16.60
N GLY A 66 1.99 -5.37 -16.34
CA GLY A 66 1.53 -4.24 -17.18
C GLY A 66 0.18 -3.63 -16.81
N ALA A 67 -0.60 -4.25 -15.93
CA ALA A 67 -1.81 -3.68 -15.36
C ALA A 67 -1.49 -2.85 -14.11
N ILE A 68 -1.93 -1.58 -14.09
CA ILE A 68 -1.79 -0.69 -12.95
C ILE A 68 -3.16 -0.47 -12.32
N TYR A 69 -3.34 -0.99 -11.12
CA TYR A 69 -4.52 -0.80 -10.30
C TYR A 69 -4.23 0.30 -9.28
N THR A 70 -5.00 1.38 -9.32
CA THR A 70 -4.93 2.45 -8.34
C THR A 70 -6.22 2.47 -7.54
N ILE A 71 -6.11 2.26 -6.24
CA ILE A 71 -7.20 2.37 -5.28
C ILE A 71 -6.94 3.64 -4.49
N GLU A 72 -7.84 4.59 -4.59
CA GLU A 72 -7.77 5.84 -3.84
C GLU A 72 -8.98 5.94 -2.91
N LEU A 73 -8.72 6.37 -1.68
CA LEU A 73 -9.77 6.58 -0.70
C LEU A 73 -10.58 7.82 -1.11
N GLN A 74 -11.75 7.60 -1.69
CA GLN A 74 -12.64 8.68 -2.11
C GLN A 74 -13.53 9.22 -0.98
N GLY A 75 -13.83 8.40 0.03
CA GLY A 75 -14.64 8.81 1.16
C GLY A 75 -14.61 7.80 2.29
N LEU A 76 -14.52 8.30 3.52
CA LEU A 76 -14.71 7.51 4.73
C LEU A 76 -16.14 7.79 5.23
N GLN A 77 -17.06 6.85 5.05
CA GLN A 77 -18.35 6.89 5.76
C GLN A 77 -18.16 6.19 7.11
N LYS A 78 -18.46 6.92 8.20
CA LYS A 78 -18.51 6.40 9.57
C LYS A 78 -19.85 5.74 9.84
#